data_AF-A0A227J2C0-F1
#
_entry.id   AF-A0A227J2C0-F1
#
_cell.length_a   1.000
_cell.length_b   1.000
_cell.length_c   1.000
_cell.angle_alpha   90.00
_cell.angle_beta   90.00
_cell.angle_gamma   90.00
#
_symmetry.space_group_name_H-M   'P 1'
#
loop_
_entity.id
_entity.type
_entity.pdbx_description
1 polymer ?
#
loop_
_entity_poly.entity_id
_entity_poly.type
_entity_poly.pdbx_seq_one_letter_code
_entity_poly.pdbx_strand_id
1 'polypeptide(L)'
;LEVEGAKGIVEQINTRSTRIRRTDGVHMLIPNSQLIENVVINWTLCDRLVRGSVVVGVAYGSDVKQVAALMAEVTSQQAQVLSSPAPDVFFQDFGDNALIFES
;
A
#
# COMPACT_ATOMS: atom_id res chain seq x y z
N LEU A 1 11.14 -4.99 0.84
CA LEU A 1 12.35 -4.14 0.70
C LEU A 1 12.50 -3.72 -0.75
N GLU A 2 12.78 -2.45 -0.97
CA GLU A 2 12.98 -1.88 -2.31
C GLU A 2 14.27 -1.06 -2.33
N VAL A 3 15.12 -1.34 -3.33
CA VAL A 3 16.45 -0.72 -3.51
C VAL A 3 16.66 -0.50 -5.01
N GLU A 4 16.91 0.74 -5.43
CA GLU A 4 17.13 1.12 -6.84
C GLU A 4 16.08 0.58 -7.83
N GLY A 5 14.80 0.57 -7.42
CA GLY A 5 13.68 0.06 -8.24
C GLY A 5 13.50 -1.46 -8.23
N ALA A 6 14.36 -2.21 -7.54
CA ALA A 6 14.18 -3.64 -7.31
C ALA A 6 13.40 -3.89 -6.00
N LYS A 7 12.14 -4.34 -6.12
CA LYS A 7 11.28 -4.70 -4.99
C LYS A 7 11.31 -6.21 -4.72
N GLY A 8 11.48 -6.59 -3.45
CA GLY A 8 11.47 -7.99 -3.03
C GLY A 8 11.43 -8.20 -1.52
N ILE A 9 11.44 -9.46 -1.10
CA ILE A 9 11.44 -9.90 0.30
C ILE A 9 12.86 -10.34 0.66
N VAL A 10 13.40 -9.84 1.77
CA VAL A 10 14.70 -10.33 2.28
C VAL A 10 14.53 -11.74 2.80
N GLU A 11 15.36 -12.65 2.30
CA GLU A 11 15.42 -14.03 2.79
C GLU A 11 16.51 -14.21 3.83
N GLN A 12 17.68 -13.59 3.61
CA GLN A 12 18.83 -13.75 4.49
C GLN A 12 19.79 -12.56 4.39
N ILE A 13 20.29 -12.11 5.55
CA ILE A 13 21.34 -11.08 5.65
C ILE A 13 22.62 -11.78 6.09
N ASN A 14 23.65 -11.76 5.24
CA ASN A 14 24.99 -12.25 5.57
C ASN A 14 25.95 -11.07 5.83
N THR A 15 27.16 -11.36 6.30
CA THR A 15 28.16 -10.35 6.68
C THR A 15 28.62 -9.46 5.51
N ARG A 16 28.55 -9.95 4.27
CA ARG A 16 29.00 -9.20 3.07
C ARG A 16 27.87 -8.86 2.10
N SER A 17 26.77 -9.61 2.13
CA SER A 17 25.67 -9.44 1.19
C SER A 17 24.32 -9.84 1.79
N THR A 18 23.25 -9.29 1.22
CA THR A 18 21.87 -9.60 1.55
C THR A 18 21.20 -10.25 0.36
N ARG A 19 20.51 -11.38 0.59
CA ARG A 19 19.73 -12.10 -0.41
C ARG A 19 18.26 -11.64 -0.36
N ILE A 20 17.76 -11.18 -1.49
CA ILE A 20 16.40 -10.67 -1.69
C ILE A 20 15.71 -11.54 -2.74
N ARG A 21 14.54 -12.10 -2.43
CA ARG A 21 13.68 -12.75 -3.42
C ARG A 21 12.70 -11.75 -3.99
N ARG A 22 12.76 -11.54 -5.29
CA ARG A 22 11.82 -10.71 -6.04
C ARG A 22 10.50 -11.47 -6.26
N THR A 23 9.43 -10.73 -6.57
CA THR A 23 8.09 -11.29 -6.82
C THR A 23 8.01 -12.18 -8.05
N ASP A 24 8.95 -12.03 -8.98
CA ASP A 24 9.12 -12.86 -10.18
C ASP A 24 9.84 -14.20 -9.91
N GLY A 25 10.20 -14.48 -8.65
CA GLY A 25 10.90 -15.71 -8.25
C GLY A 25 12.42 -15.65 -8.40
N VAL A 26 12.99 -14.54 -8.86
CA VAL A 26 14.45 -14.38 -8.98
C VAL A 26 15.06 -13.98 -7.63
N HIS A 27 16.20 -14.58 -7.31
CA HIS A 27 17.01 -14.17 -6.17
C HIS A 27 18.04 -13.10 -6.59
N MET A 28 17.99 -11.96 -5.92
CA MET A 28 18.92 -10.86 -6.05
C MET A 28 19.87 -10.86 -4.85
N LEU A 29 21.15 -10.59 -5.10
CA LEU A 29 22.19 -10.55 -4.07
C LEU A 29 22.79 -9.15 -4.06
N ILE A 30 22.53 -8.40 -2.99
CA ILE A 30 22.97 -7.00 -2.87
C ILE A 30 24.13 -6.94 -1.88
N PRO A 31 25.31 -6.38 -2.24
CA PRO A 31 26.37 -6.11 -1.30
C PRO A 31 25.91 -5.18 -0.18
N ASN A 32 26.32 -5.43 1.06
CA ASN A 32 25.89 -4.60 2.18
C ASN A 32 26.37 -3.15 2.06
N SER A 33 27.50 -2.89 1.40
CA SER A 33 27.98 -1.53 1.12
C SER A 33 26.97 -0.73 0.30
N GLN A 34 26.36 -1.35 -0.72
CA GLN A 34 25.31 -0.70 -1.51
C GLN A 34 24.02 -0.47 -0.74
N LEU A 35 23.69 -1.30 0.26
CA LEU A 35 22.53 -1.07 1.14
C LEU A 35 22.75 0.10 2.09
N ILE A 36 24.00 0.39 2.47
CA ILE A 36 24.35 1.49 3.37
C ILE A 36 24.44 2.82 2.61
N GLU A 37 24.89 2.77 1.35
CA GLU A 37 25.06 3.95 0.50
C GLU A 37 23.75 4.43 -0.15
N ASN A 38 22.80 3.52 -0.41
CA ASN A 38 21.54 3.83 -1.12
C ASN A 38 20.33 3.96 -0.19
N VAL A 39 19.33 4.74 -0.61
CA VAL A 39 18.04 4.84 0.10
C VAL A 39 17.28 3.51 -0.05
N VAL A 40 17.14 2.79 1.06
CA VAL A 40 16.42 1.51 1.12
C VAL A 40 15.03 1.72 1.73
N ILE A 41 13.97 1.39 0.99
CA ILE A 41 12.60 1.44 1.50
C ILE A 41 12.25 0.08 2.12
N ASN A 42 12.19 0.02 3.44
CA ASN A 42 11.78 -1.19 4.15
C ASN A 42 10.28 -1.19 4.47
N TRP A 43 9.51 -1.79 3.57
CA TRP A 43 8.07 -2.04 3.70
C TRP A 43 7.65 -2.93 4.89
N THR A 44 8.59 -3.51 5.63
CA THR A 44 8.33 -4.51 6.69
C THR A 44 8.96 -4.16 8.04
N LEU A 45 9.70 -3.04 8.14
CA LEU A 45 10.50 -2.74 9.34
C LEU A 45 9.67 -2.29 10.53
N CYS A 46 8.61 -1.52 10.28
CA CYS A 46 7.83 -0.89 11.35
C CYS A 46 6.47 -1.55 11.56
N ASP A 47 5.79 -1.98 10.50
CA ASP A 47 4.47 -2.59 10.62
C ASP A 47 4.16 -3.47 9.41
N ARG A 48 3.42 -4.57 9.62
CA ARG A 48 2.86 -5.40 8.54
C ARG A 48 1.64 -4.72 7.87
N LEU A 49 1.37 -3.48 8.27
CA LEU A 49 0.24 -2.67 7.88
C LEU A 49 0.63 -1.85 6.67
N VAL A 50 -0.06 -2.08 5.55
CA VAL A 50 0.09 -1.30 4.33
C VAL A 50 -1.15 -0.44 4.20
N ARG A 51 -0.97 0.86 3.97
CA ARG A 51 -2.09 1.74 3.60
C ARG A 51 -2.53 1.37 2.17
N GLY A 52 -3.68 0.72 2.06
CA GLY A 52 -4.39 0.59 0.79
C GLY A 52 -5.20 1.85 0.52
N SER A 53 -5.36 2.21 -0.76
CA SER A 53 -6.34 3.19 -1.18
C SER A 53 -7.24 2.58 -2.26
N VAL A 54 -8.54 2.80 -2.14
CA VAL A 54 -9.54 2.38 -3.12
C VAL A 54 -10.28 3.61 -3.61
N VAL A 55 -10.30 3.80 -4.93
CA VAL A 55 -10.95 4.93 -5.58
C VAL A 55 -12.25 4.45 -6.24
N VAL A 56 -13.38 5.08 -5.89
CA VAL A 56 -14.70 4.75 -6.43
C VAL A 56 -15.33 5.99 -7.06
N GLY A 57 -15.77 5.87 -8.32
CA GLY A 57 -16.55 6.90 -9.00
C GLY A 57 -18.04 6.63 -8.92
N VAL A 58 -18.83 7.59 -8.43
CA VAL A 58 -20.30 7.53 -8.38
C VAL A 58 -20.94 8.58 -9.27
N ALA A 59 -22.11 8.28 -9.84
CA ALA A 59 -22.79 9.20 -10.74
C ALA A 59 -23.17 10.52 -10.05
N TYR A 60 -23.09 11.62 -10.79
CA TYR A 60 -23.54 12.93 -10.34
C TYR A 60 -25.02 12.91 -9.93
N GLY A 61 -25.32 13.48 -8.75
CA GLY A 61 -26.66 13.48 -8.16
C GLY A 61 -26.92 12.36 -7.14
N SER A 62 -25.95 11.46 -6.94
CA SER A 62 -26.01 10.48 -5.85
C SER A 62 -25.82 11.15 -4.48
N ASP A 63 -26.47 10.61 -3.43
CA ASP A 63 -26.29 11.12 -2.07
C ASP A 63 -24.88 10.79 -1.56
N VAL A 64 -24.04 11.82 -1.51
CA VAL A 64 -22.65 11.77 -1.04
C VAL A 64 -22.54 11.18 0.37
N LYS A 65 -23.50 11.48 1.26
CA LYS A 65 -23.47 10.97 2.64
C LYS A 65 -23.78 9.48 2.65
N GLN A 66 -24.71 9.04 1.83
CA GLN A 66 -25.06 7.63 1.69
C GLN A 66 -23.89 6.83 1.09
N VAL A 67 -23.22 7.37 0.07
CA VAL A 67 -22.04 6.74 -0.55
C VAL A 67 -20.91 6.60 0.46
N ALA A 68 -20.58 7.65 1.21
CA ALA A 68 -19.53 7.61 2.22
C ALA A 68 -19.84 6.61 3.34
N ALA A 69 -21.10 6.55 3.81
CA ALA A 69 -21.52 5.60 4.83
C ALA A 69 -21.41 4.14 4.34
N LEU A 70 -21.86 3.85 3.12
CA LEU A 70 -21.76 2.52 2.52
C LEU A 70 -20.29 2.10 2.30
N MET A 71 -19.45 3.01 1.82
CA MET A 71 -18.02 2.73 1.66
C MET A 71 -17.36 2.44 3.01
N ALA A 72 -17.64 3.24 4.05
CA ALA A 72 -17.11 3.00 5.39
C ALA A 72 -17.59 1.66 5.96
N GLU A 73 -18.86 1.31 5.77
CA GLU A 73 -19.43 0.04 6.21
C GLU A 73 -18.73 -1.14 5.52
N VAL A 74 -18.65 -1.14 4.18
CA VAL A 74 -18.00 -2.22 3.41
C VAL A 74 -16.53 -2.36 3.77
N THR A 75 -15.81 -1.25 3.90
CA THR A 75 -14.39 -1.26 4.27
C THR A 75 -14.19 -1.79 5.70
N SER A 76 -15.10 -1.48 6.64
CA SER A 76 -15.05 -2.00 8.01
C SER A 76 -15.40 -3.49 8.13
N GLN A 77 -16.21 -4.03 7.21
CA GLN A 77 -16.59 -5.45 7.18
C GLN A 77 -15.49 -6.34 6.59
N GLN A 78 -14.51 -5.75 5.91
CA GLN A 78 -13.44 -6.51 5.28
C GLN A 78 -12.46 -7.06 6.33
N ALA A 79 -12.30 -8.37 6.40
CA ALA A 79 -11.49 -9.05 7.43
C ALA A 79 -9.99 -8.68 7.43
N GLN A 80 -9.50 -8.10 6.33
CA GLN A 80 -8.11 -7.67 6.17
C GLN A 80 -7.87 -6.20 6.54
N VAL A 81 -8.95 -5.44 6.82
CA VAL A 81 -8.87 -4.05 7.23
C VAL A 81 -8.79 -3.99 8.74
N LEU A 82 -7.91 -3.13 9.25
CA LEU A 82 -7.77 -2.92 10.69
C LEU A 82 -8.88 -1.99 11.17
N SER A 83 -9.36 -2.23 12.39
CA SER A 83 -10.23 -1.29 13.10
C SER A 83 -9.47 -0.11 13.71
N SER A 84 -8.14 -0.22 13.84
CA SER A 84 -7.25 0.83 14.32
C SER A 84 -5.90 0.74 13.61
N PRO A 85 -5.46 1.78 12.87
CA PRO A 85 -6.21 3.00 12.52
C PRO A 85 -7.46 2.67 11.69
N ALA A 86 -8.56 3.40 11.93
CA ALA A 86 -9.80 3.20 11.20
C ALA A 86 -9.65 3.67 9.74
N PRO A 87 -10.34 3.03 8.78
CA PRO A 87 -10.40 3.50 7.41
C PRO A 87 -11.17 4.83 7.32
N ASP A 88 -10.59 5.81 6.60
CA ASP A 88 -11.22 7.11 6.37
C ASP A 88 -11.73 7.17 4.93
N VAL A 89 -12.99 7.56 4.74
CA VAL A 89 -13.55 7.79 3.40
C VAL A 89 -13.67 9.30 3.18
N PHE A 90 -13.10 9.80 2.11
CA PHE A 90 -13.19 11.21 1.74
C PHE A 90 -13.52 11.40 0.27
N PHE A 91 -14.19 12.51 -0.01
CA PHE A 91 -14.41 12.98 -1.38
C PHE A 91 -13.09 13.54 -1.93
N GLN A 92 -12.67 13.02 -3.07
CA GLN A 92 -11.39 13.37 -3.68
C GLN A 92 -11.56 14.44 -4.75
N ASP A 93 -12.44 14.23 -5.74
CA ASP A 93 -12.57 15.13 -6.88
C ASP A 93 -13.90 15.01 -7.65
N PHE A 94 -14.22 16.07 -8.40
CA PHE A 94 -15.32 16.13 -9.36
C PHE A 94 -14.77 15.73 -10.75
N GLY A 95 -14.81 14.43 -11.09
CA GLY A 95 -14.39 13.93 -12.39
C GLY A 95 -15.39 14.23 -13.51
N ASP A 96 -15.03 13.98 -14.77
CA ASP A 96 -15.83 14.40 -15.94
C ASP A 96 -17.29 13.89 -15.93
N ASN A 97 -17.55 12.70 -15.37
CA ASN A 97 -18.90 12.11 -15.28
C ASN A 97 -19.18 11.41 -13.94
N ALA A 98 -18.31 11.57 -12.93
CA ALA A 98 -18.48 10.95 -11.63
C ALA A 98 -17.87 11.78 -10.49
N LEU A 99 -18.47 11.67 -9.30
CA LEU A 99 -17.90 12.08 -8.03
C LEU A 99 -16.92 11.01 -7.58
N ILE A 100 -15.67 11.39 -7.34
CA ILE A 100 -14.59 10.46 -6.96
C ILE A 100 -14.45 10.43 -5.44
N PHE A 101 -14.51 9.24 -4.86
CA PHE A 101 -14.30 8.96 -3.45
C PHE A 101 -13.09 8.07 -3.26
N GLU A 102 -12.32 8.32 -2.20
CA GLU A 102 -11.16 7.51 -1.82
C GLU A 102 -11.33 6.99 -0.38
N SER A 103 -11.00 5.71 -0.15
CA SER A 103 -10.93 5.08 1.17
C SER A 103 -9.63 4.34 1.39
#